data_AF-A0A066WS24-F1
#
_entry.id   AF-A0A066WS24-F1
#
_cell.length_a   1.000
_cell.length_b   1.000
_cell.length_c   1.000
_cell.angle_alpha   90.00
_cell.angle_beta   90.00
_cell.angle_gamma   90.00
#
_symmetry.space_group_name_H-M   'P 1'
#
loop_
_entity.id
_entity.type
_entity.pdbx_description
1 polymer ?
#
loop_
_entity_poly.entity_id
_entity_poly.type
_entity_poly.pdbx_seq_one_letter_code
_entity_poly.pdbx_strand_id
1 'polypeptide(L)'
;MYWNAKRDSVVVPINRTSGIDQIATLVENLPENIYNFEVRTFDIKGNSSISQNVTAQTFGVRYQASLVDRKIINSSLSSNLSLTIDFAAMDLTTGAFATEIIYIDNLDVEHTVTVPVTQNQLVVPNYKIGSKFKQRSLFLPVKTAIDTFYTDFVSKDPQVIDLTYLIKNNKRPFLTSSTDGGRWGTLADWTTNAACKNHGGYGGWDGGCCDNPPGTINLESGWGAPVITNGKIYQTITLDAGTYIFNAPLLASGSGLNSGYTLSDYVYLAVAKGTTLPDSSGGVLETDSSTLGFKRIVNTMNSESAVITFTITQSQQITLGISTTQGNERYGHFLSFGLVKKNN
;
A
#
# COMPACT_ATOMS: atom_id res chain seq x y z
N MET A 1 -15.39 -52.63 -12.51
CA MET A 1 -14.94 -51.53 -13.38
C MET A 1 -13.51 -51.83 -13.79
N TYR A 2 -13.18 -51.68 -15.08
CA TYR A 2 -11.87 -52.04 -15.66
C TYR A 2 -11.23 -50.84 -16.36
N TRP A 3 -9.90 -50.76 -16.38
CA TRP A 3 -9.15 -49.76 -17.17
C TRP A 3 -7.82 -50.34 -17.65
N ASN A 4 -7.00 -49.53 -18.33
CA ASN A 4 -5.67 -49.93 -18.86
C ASN A 4 -5.75 -51.20 -19.73
N ALA A 5 -6.66 -51.21 -20.70
CA ALA A 5 -6.96 -52.39 -21.53
C ALA A 5 -7.32 -53.64 -20.71
N LYS A 6 -8.10 -53.46 -19.64
CA LYS A 6 -8.55 -54.49 -18.68
C LYS A 6 -7.46 -55.14 -17.83
N ARG A 7 -6.24 -54.60 -17.84
CA ARG A 7 -5.17 -55.07 -16.95
C ARG A 7 -5.41 -54.68 -15.50
N ASP A 8 -6.14 -53.59 -15.28
CA ASP A 8 -6.46 -53.06 -13.96
C ASP A 8 -7.98 -53.04 -13.75
N SER A 9 -8.41 -53.26 -12.50
CA SER A 9 -9.84 -53.28 -12.16
C SER A 9 -10.12 -52.99 -10.70
N VAL A 10 -11.36 -52.58 -10.43
CA VAL A 10 -11.94 -52.51 -9.09
C VAL A 10 -13.32 -53.16 -9.12
N VAL A 11 -13.61 -53.97 -8.10
CA VAL A 11 -14.91 -54.60 -7.90
C VAL A 11 -15.62 -53.84 -6.79
N VAL A 12 -16.78 -53.29 -7.11
CA VAL A 12 -17.62 -52.55 -6.15
C VAL A 12 -18.83 -53.41 -5.81
N PRO A 13 -19.00 -53.83 -4.55
CA PRO A 13 -20.18 -54.58 -4.15
C PRO A 13 -21.43 -53.69 -4.25
N ILE A 14 -22.51 -54.24 -4.83
CA ILE A 14 -23.76 -53.52 -5.02
C ILE A 14 -24.81 -54.10 -4.08
N ASN A 15 -25.15 -53.36 -3.03
CA ASN A 15 -26.27 -53.68 -2.13
C ASN A 15 -27.48 -52.83 -2.51
N ARG A 16 -28.39 -53.38 -3.32
CA ARG A 16 -29.62 -52.68 -3.71
C ARG A 16 -30.63 -52.72 -2.56
N THR A 17 -30.92 -51.57 -1.97
CA THR A 17 -32.07 -51.36 -1.07
C THR A 17 -33.04 -50.37 -1.71
N SER A 18 -34.32 -50.42 -1.32
CA SER A 18 -35.32 -49.44 -1.79
C SER A 18 -34.82 -48.01 -1.53
N GLY A 19 -34.77 -47.18 -2.59
CA GLY A 19 -34.35 -45.77 -2.51
C GLY A 19 -32.87 -45.47 -2.78
N ILE A 20 -32.02 -46.47 -3.05
CA ILE A 20 -30.61 -46.25 -3.45
C ILE A 20 -30.43 -46.52 -4.95
N ASP A 21 -30.30 -45.45 -5.75
CA ASP A 21 -30.06 -45.50 -7.20
C ASP A 21 -28.65 -45.02 -7.62
N GLN A 22 -27.80 -44.62 -6.67
CA GLN A 22 -26.43 -44.17 -6.95
C GLN A 22 -25.39 -45.03 -6.22
N ILE A 23 -24.33 -45.40 -6.92
CA ILE A 23 -23.18 -46.13 -6.37
C ILE A 23 -21.95 -45.26 -6.59
N ALA A 24 -21.18 -45.00 -5.52
CA ALA A 24 -19.94 -44.24 -5.57
C ALA A 24 -18.77 -45.11 -5.09
N THR A 25 -17.63 -44.97 -5.76
CA THR A 25 -16.37 -45.61 -5.35
C THR A 25 -15.21 -44.66 -5.66
N LEU A 26 -14.19 -44.64 -4.80
CA LEU A 26 -12.95 -43.92 -5.05
C LEU A 26 -11.91 -44.90 -5.59
N VAL A 27 -11.34 -44.60 -6.75
CA VAL A 27 -10.20 -45.35 -7.31
C VAL A 27 -8.93 -44.58 -6.94
N GLU A 28 -8.19 -45.12 -5.96
CA GLU A 28 -6.97 -44.49 -5.46
C GLU A 28 -5.76 -44.77 -6.35
N ASN A 29 -4.70 -43.96 -6.19
CA ASN A 29 -3.38 -44.18 -6.78
C ASN A 29 -3.33 -44.28 -8.32
N LEU A 30 -4.25 -43.62 -9.03
CA LEU A 30 -4.19 -43.50 -10.48
C LEU A 30 -3.13 -42.46 -10.90
N PRO A 31 -2.10 -42.85 -11.69
CA PRO A 31 -1.17 -41.88 -12.26
C PRO A 31 -1.88 -40.83 -13.12
N GLU A 32 -1.39 -39.59 -13.10
CA GLU A 32 -1.94 -38.49 -13.91
C GLU A 32 -2.01 -38.85 -15.40
N ASN A 33 -3.22 -39.05 -15.91
CA ASN A 33 -3.51 -39.46 -17.29
C ASN A 33 -5.01 -39.32 -17.63
N ILE A 34 -5.35 -39.53 -18.89
CA ILE A 34 -6.72 -39.76 -19.35
C ILE A 34 -6.99 -41.27 -19.36
N TYR A 35 -8.03 -41.68 -18.65
CA TYR A 35 -8.47 -43.06 -18.53
C TYR A 35 -9.81 -43.26 -19.24
N ASN A 36 -9.95 -44.42 -19.88
CA ASN A 36 -11.24 -44.94 -20.32
C ASN A 36 -11.61 -46.10 -19.40
N PHE A 37 -12.65 -45.92 -18.61
CA PHE A 37 -13.17 -46.91 -17.67
C PHE A 37 -14.31 -47.69 -18.31
N GLU A 38 -14.20 -49.01 -18.29
CA GLU A 38 -15.27 -49.92 -18.67
C GLU A 38 -16.05 -50.38 -17.43
N VAL A 39 -17.31 -49.98 -17.36
CA VAL A 39 -18.23 -50.32 -16.27
C VAL A 39 -19.20 -51.40 -16.74
N ARG A 40 -19.29 -52.47 -15.94
CA ARG A 40 -20.25 -53.56 -16.10
C ARG A 40 -20.82 -53.92 -14.74
N THR A 41 -22.10 -54.24 -14.72
CA THR A 41 -22.73 -54.86 -13.55
C THR A 41 -22.91 -56.35 -13.80
N PHE A 42 -22.91 -57.13 -12.73
CA PHE A 42 -23.13 -58.57 -12.77
C PHE A 42 -24.28 -58.91 -11.82
N ASP A 43 -25.17 -59.81 -12.23
CA ASP A 43 -26.16 -60.38 -11.32
C ASP A 43 -25.56 -61.50 -10.44
N ILE A 44 -26.34 -62.02 -9.50
CA ILE A 44 -25.90 -63.10 -8.59
C ILE A 44 -25.56 -64.42 -9.34
N LYS A 45 -26.03 -64.57 -10.58
CA LYS A 45 -25.75 -65.73 -11.44
C LYS A 45 -24.53 -65.51 -12.33
N GLY A 46 -23.86 -64.35 -12.23
CA GLY A 46 -22.69 -63.99 -13.03
C GLY A 46 -23.01 -63.46 -14.43
N ASN A 47 -24.27 -63.19 -14.76
CA ASN A 47 -24.63 -62.59 -16.05
C ASN A 47 -24.20 -61.11 -16.06
N SER A 48 -23.47 -60.70 -17.10
CA SER A 48 -22.98 -59.32 -17.23
C SER A 48 -23.94 -58.42 -18.01
N SER A 49 -24.04 -57.15 -17.62
CA SER A 49 -24.66 -56.11 -18.44
C SER A 49 -23.85 -55.82 -19.72
N ILE A 50 -24.46 -55.06 -20.63
CA ILE A 50 -23.73 -54.36 -21.68
C ILE A 50 -22.71 -53.42 -21.01
N SER A 51 -21.48 -53.37 -21.54
CA SER A 51 -20.45 -52.47 -21.05
C SER A 51 -20.75 -51.03 -21.39
N GLN A 52 -20.54 -50.14 -20.43
CA GLN A 52 -20.50 -48.70 -20.66
C GLN A 52 -19.08 -48.18 -20.47
N ASN A 53 -18.66 -47.26 -21.34
CA ASN A 53 -17.35 -46.63 -21.26
C ASN A 53 -17.50 -45.20 -20.73
N VAL A 54 -16.66 -44.83 -19.76
CA VAL A 54 -16.60 -43.49 -19.18
C VAL A 54 -15.17 -42.99 -19.28
N THR A 55 -14.99 -41.83 -19.92
CA THR A 55 -13.68 -41.16 -19.95
C THR A 55 -13.56 -40.26 -18.73
N ALA A 56 -12.43 -40.36 -18.02
CA ALA A 56 -12.09 -39.47 -16.93
C ALA A 56 -10.62 -39.09 -16.99
N GLN A 57 -10.29 -37.91 -16.48
CA GLN A 57 -8.93 -37.41 -16.39
C GLN A 57 -8.52 -37.30 -14.93
N THR A 58 -7.31 -37.74 -14.64
CA THR A 58 -6.66 -37.53 -13.35
C THR A 58 -5.64 -36.41 -13.51
N PHE A 59 -5.53 -35.58 -12.47
CA PHE A 59 -4.64 -34.43 -12.42
C PHE A 59 -3.64 -34.66 -11.29
N GLY A 60 -2.41 -34.20 -11.46
CA GLY A 60 -1.34 -34.49 -10.52
C GLY A 60 -0.20 -33.48 -10.61
N VAL A 61 1.02 -33.96 -10.40
CA VAL A 61 2.21 -33.11 -10.31
C VAL A 61 2.46 -32.25 -11.55
N ARG A 62 2.07 -32.70 -12.75
CA ARG A 62 2.29 -31.90 -13.98
C ARG A 62 1.31 -30.75 -14.06
N TYR A 63 0.03 -30.99 -13.76
CA TYR A 63 -0.95 -29.92 -13.63
C TYR A 63 -0.57 -28.96 -12.50
N GLN A 64 -0.20 -29.46 -11.32
CA GLN A 64 0.23 -28.64 -10.18
C GLN A 64 1.43 -27.73 -10.52
N ALA A 65 2.41 -28.23 -11.30
CA ALA A 65 3.59 -27.48 -11.69
C ALA A 65 3.34 -26.40 -12.76
N SER A 66 2.19 -26.43 -13.45
CA SER A 66 1.84 -25.42 -14.46
C SER A 66 1.08 -24.23 -13.87
N LEU A 67 0.65 -24.32 -12.62
CA LEU A 67 -0.16 -23.30 -11.96
C LEU A 67 0.68 -22.07 -11.60
N VAL A 68 0.11 -20.90 -11.83
CA VAL A 68 0.73 -19.60 -11.54
C VAL A 68 -0.20 -18.76 -10.68
N ASP A 69 0.38 -17.94 -9.81
CA ASP A 69 -0.44 -17.08 -8.96
C ASP A 69 -1.20 -16.01 -9.73
N ARG A 70 -2.41 -15.71 -9.24
CA ARG A 70 -3.17 -14.54 -9.63
C ARG A 70 -2.34 -13.29 -9.38
N LYS A 71 -2.05 -12.52 -10.43
CA LYS A 71 -1.23 -11.32 -10.28
C LYS A 71 -1.92 -10.26 -9.41
N ILE A 72 -1.20 -9.69 -8.44
CA ILE A 72 -1.58 -8.44 -7.77
C ILE A 72 -1.16 -7.27 -8.65
N ILE A 73 -2.10 -6.39 -8.96
CA ILE A 73 -1.87 -5.14 -9.71
C ILE A 73 -1.32 -4.09 -8.76
N ASN A 74 -1.97 -3.93 -7.61
CA ASN A 74 -1.64 -2.93 -6.60
C ASN A 74 -1.95 -3.47 -5.20
N SER A 75 -1.16 -3.08 -4.21
CA SER A 75 -1.46 -3.31 -2.80
C SER A 75 -1.08 -2.06 -1.99
N SER A 76 -2.05 -1.45 -1.33
CA SER A 76 -1.87 -0.19 -0.62
C SER A 76 -2.42 -0.27 0.80
N LEU A 77 -1.58 0.02 1.78
CA LEU A 77 -1.96 0.18 3.18
C LEU A 77 -2.16 1.67 3.49
N SER A 78 -3.37 2.06 3.84
CA SER A 78 -3.68 3.43 4.24
C SER A 78 -3.30 3.71 5.69
N SER A 79 -3.20 4.99 6.06
CA SER A 79 -2.86 5.45 7.41
C SER A 79 -3.88 5.05 8.50
N ASN A 80 -5.08 4.61 8.13
CA ASN A 80 -6.08 4.04 9.04
C ASN A 80 -6.01 2.50 9.15
N LEU A 81 -4.88 1.90 8.76
CA LEU A 81 -4.63 0.45 8.84
C LEU A 81 -5.51 -0.40 7.91
N SER A 82 -6.04 0.17 6.83
CA SER A 82 -6.78 -0.60 5.82
C SER A 82 -5.86 -1.01 4.67
N LEU A 83 -5.65 -2.31 4.49
CA LEU A 83 -4.94 -2.85 3.33
C LEU A 83 -5.94 -3.12 2.19
N THR A 84 -5.72 -2.48 1.05
CA THR A 84 -6.45 -2.76 -0.20
C THR A 84 -5.54 -3.52 -1.16
N ILE A 85 -6.03 -4.62 -1.72
CA ILE A 85 -5.30 -5.43 -2.71
C ILE A 85 -6.16 -5.51 -3.98
N ASP A 86 -5.61 -5.05 -5.09
CA ASP A 86 -6.23 -5.13 -6.42
C ASP A 86 -5.60 -6.28 -7.20
N PHE A 87 -6.45 -7.19 -7.70
CA PHE A 87 -6.05 -8.37 -8.44
C PHE A 87 -6.28 -8.21 -9.94
N ALA A 88 -5.42 -8.83 -10.74
CA ALA A 88 -5.64 -9.01 -12.17
C ALA A 88 -6.73 -10.05 -12.44
N ALA A 89 -7.28 -10.02 -13.65
CA ALA A 89 -8.08 -11.13 -14.15
C ALA A 89 -7.21 -12.40 -14.29
N MET A 90 -7.84 -13.57 -14.17
CA MET A 90 -7.22 -14.88 -14.37
C MET A 90 -7.77 -15.55 -15.61
N ASP A 91 -6.95 -16.37 -16.25
CA ASP A 91 -7.42 -17.30 -17.27
C ASP A 91 -8.18 -18.46 -16.60
N LEU A 92 -9.50 -18.44 -16.73
CA LEU A 92 -10.39 -19.44 -16.13
C LEU A 92 -10.26 -20.83 -16.79
N THR A 93 -9.66 -20.92 -17.98
CA THR A 93 -9.44 -22.23 -18.64
C THR A 93 -8.42 -23.10 -17.89
N THR A 94 -7.60 -22.49 -17.04
CA THR A 94 -6.68 -23.19 -16.14
C THR A 94 -7.39 -23.86 -14.96
N GLY A 95 -8.67 -23.56 -14.72
CA GLY A 95 -9.41 -24.02 -13.53
C GLY A 95 -9.32 -23.07 -12.34
N ALA A 96 -8.67 -21.90 -12.47
CA ALA A 96 -8.59 -20.91 -11.39
C ALA A 96 -9.98 -20.48 -10.91
N PHE A 97 -10.21 -20.54 -9.59
CA PHE A 97 -11.51 -20.11 -9.02
C PHE A 97 -11.39 -19.19 -7.82
N ALA A 98 -10.27 -19.18 -7.11
CA ALA A 98 -10.06 -18.27 -5.98
C ALA A 98 -8.59 -17.93 -5.73
N THR A 99 -8.36 -16.94 -4.87
CA THR A 99 -7.08 -16.56 -4.29
C THR A 99 -7.24 -16.54 -2.78
N GLU A 100 -6.28 -17.09 -2.06
CA GLU A 100 -6.26 -17.06 -0.60
C GLU A 100 -5.18 -16.09 -0.13
N ILE A 101 -5.55 -15.22 0.80
CA ILE A 101 -4.68 -14.23 1.43
C ILE A 101 -4.60 -14.53 2.92
N ILE A 102 -3.39 -14.64 3.45
CA ILE A 102 -3.12 -14.71 4.89
C ILE A 102 -2.47 -13.41 5.34
N TYR A 103 -2.98 -12.80 6.40
CA TYR A 103 -2.43 -11.57 6.97
C TYR A 103 -2.50 -11.56 8.50
N ILE A 104 -1.81 -10.61 9.12
CA ILE A 104 -1.83 -10.38 10.56
C ILE A 104 -2.49 -9.02 10.84
N ASP A 105 -3.41 -8.98 11.79
CA ASP A 105 -4.04 -7.73 12.23
C ASP A 105 -3.21 -7.01 13.31
N ASN A 106 -3.63 -5.79 13.66
CA ASN A 106 -2.97 -4.94 14.65
C ASN A 106 -3.09 -5.45 16.09
N LEU A 107 -3.80 -6.55 16.33
CA LEU A 107 -3.89 -7.28 17.60
C LEU A 107 -3.05 -8.57 17.56
N ASP A 108 -2.22 -8.74 16.53
CA ASP A 108 -1.35 -9.91 16.34
C ASP A 108 -2.09 -11.22 16.04
N VAL A 109 -3.31 -11.15 15.50
CA VAL A 109 -4.10 -12.31 15.10
C VAL A 109 -3.93 -12.58 13.60
N GLU A 110 -3.64 -13.83 13.24
CA GLU A 110 -3.57 -14.29 11.85
C GLU A 110 -4.98 -14.55 11.29
N HIS A 111 -5.23 -14.07 10.08
CA HIS A 111 -6.49 -14.22 9.36
C HIS A 111 -6.25 -14.79 7.97
N THR A 112 -7.17 -15.64 7.53
CA THR A 112 -7.19 -16.21 6.18
C THR A 112 -8.46 -15.79 5.45
N VAL A 113 -8.32 -15.23 4.25
CA VAL A 113 -9.44 -14.77 3.42
C VAL A 113 -9.34 -15.38 2.03
N THR A 114 -10.44 -15.99 1.58
CA THR A 114 -10.57 -16.52 0.23
C THR A 114 -11.37 -15.56 -0.64
N VAL A 115 -10.75 -15.09 -1.73
CA VAL A 115 -11.29 -14.13 -2.69
C VAL A 115 -11.61 -14.85 -3.99
N PRO A 116 -12.87 -14.93 -4.43
CA PRO A 116 -13.23 -15.52 -5.73
C PRO A 116 -12.55 -14.79 -6.89
N VAL A 117 -12.24 -15.50 -7.98
CA VAL A 117 -11.66 -14.87 -9.19
C VAL A 117 -12.55 -13.81 -9.84
N THR A 118 -13.86 -13.83 -9.55
CA THR A 118 -14.83 -12.81 -9.99
C THR A 118 -14.72 -11.49 -9.23
N GLN A 119 -14.06 -11.50 -8.06
CA GLN A 119 -13.79 -10.31 -7.27
C GLN A 119 -12.36 -9.82 -7.55
N ASN A 120 -12.24 -8.56 -7.95
CA ASN A 120 -10.96 -7.96 -8.36
C ASN A 120 -10.30 -7.13 -7.25
N GLN A 121 -10.94 -6.98 -6.09
CA GLN A 121 -10.40 -6.18 -4.99
C GLN A 121 -10.73 -6.83 -3.65
N LEU A 122 -9.76 -6.84 -2.74
CA LEU A 122 -9.94 -7.16 -1.33
C LEU A 122 -9.62 -5.94 -0.48
N VAL A 123 -10.42 -5.68 0.55
CA VAL A 123 -10.15 -4.66 1.57
C VAL A 123 -10.11 -5.34 2.93
N VAL A 124 -9.00 -5.16 3.65
CA VAL A 124 -8.71 -5.74 4.95
C VAL A 124 -8.53 -4.62 5.97
N PRO A 125 -9.41 -4.49 6.98
CA PRO A 125 -9.23 -3.52 8.06
C PRO A 125 -8.17 -4.01 9.07
N ASN A 126 -7.67 -3.09 9.90
CA ASN A 126 -6.80 -3.37 11.04
C ASN A 126 -5.51 -4.13 10.68
N TYR A 127 -4.97 -3.98 9.47
CA TYR A 127 -3.73 -4.66 9.08
C TYR A 127 -2.52 -4.19 9.91
N LYS A 128 -1.65 -5.13 10.30
CA LYS A 128 -0.43 -4.81 11.06
C LYS A 128 0.64 -4.16 10.18
N ILE A 129 0.93 -2.88 10.43
CA ILE A 129 2.02 -2.16 9.76
C ILE A 129 3.35 -2.90 9.93
N GLY A 130 4.12 -2.98 8.84
CA GLY A 130 5.42 -3.65 8.81
C GLY A 130 5.36 -5.18 8.69
N SER A 131 4.17 -5.78 8.77
CA SER A 131 4.00 -7.20 8.46
C SER A 131 3.94 -7.45 6.95
N LYS A 132 4.11 -8.71 6.57
CA LYS A 132 3.87 -9.22 5.21
C LYS A 132 2.56 -9.98 5.18
N PHE A 133 1.87 -9.95 4.04
CA PHE A 133 0.79 -10.90 3.78
C PHE A 133 1.31 -12.04 2.91
N LYS A 134 0.64 -13.19 2.93
CA LYS A 134 0.91 -14.32 2.03
C LYS A 134 -0.23 -14.47 1.05
N GLN A 135 0.09 -14.90 -0.15
CA GLN A 135 -0.88 -15.18 -1.20
C GLN A 135 -0.65 -16.59 -1.76
N ARG A 136 -1.72 -17.28 -2.11
CA ARG A 136 -1.72 -18.37 -3.10
C ARG A 136 -3.00 -18.36 -3.92
N SER A 137 -3.04 -19.15 -4.98
CA SER A 137 -4.16 -19.25 -5.92
C SER A 137 -4.67 -20.69 -5.97
N LEU A 138 -5.99 -20.82 -6.09
CA LEU A 138 -6.73 -22.06 -5.97
C LEU A 138 -7.35 -22.45 -7.32
N PHE A 139 -7.20 -23.72 -7.67
CA PHE A 139 -7.57 -24.24 -8.97
C PHE A 139 -8.38 -25.53 -8.85
N LEU A 140 -9.41 -25.62 -9.67
CA LEU A 140 -10.24 -26.78 -9.87
C LEU A 140 -10.21 -27.09 -11.38
N PRO A 141 -9.38 -28.06 -11.84
CA PRO A 141 -9.11 -28.26 -13.27
C PRO A 141 -10.35 -28.46 -14.13
N VAL A 142 -11.37 -29.13 -13.56
CA VAL A 142 -12.70 -29.27 -14.12
C VAL A 142 -13.74 -29.22 -13.00
N LYS A 143 -14.97 -28.80 -13.29
CA LYS A 143 -16.04 -28.65 -12.27
C LYS A 143 -16.32 -29.92 -11.45
N THR A 144 -16.02 -31.09 -12.00
CA THR A 144 -16.23 -32.41 -11.36
C THR A 144 -14.96 -32.97 -10.73
N ALA A 145 -13.86 -32.21 -10.71
CA ALA A 145 -12.64 -32.65 -10.04
C ALA A 145 -12.90 -32.80 -8.53
N ILE A 146 -12.34 -33.84 -7.94
CA ILE A 146 -12.48 -34.12 -6.51
C ILE A 146 -11.40 -33.41 -5.67
N ASP A 147 -10.27 -33.06 -6.30
CA ASP A 147 -9.14 -32.41 -5.67
C ASP A 147 -9.05 -30.94 -6.07
N THR A 148 -8.70 -30.10 -5.09
CA THR A 148 -8.31 -28.70 -5.33
C THR A 148 -6.79 -28.61 -5.36
N PHE A 149 -6.27 -27.86 -6.33
CA PHE A 149 -4.85 -27.60 -6.48
C PHE A 149 -4.52 -26.18 -6.03
N TYR A 150 -3.29 -25.98 -5.56
CA TYR A 150 -2.87 -24.74 -4.91
C TYR A 150 -1.48 -24.37 -5.38
N THR A 151 -1.23 -23.10 -5.71
CA THR A 151 0.15 -22.62 -5.72
C THR A 151 0.72 -22.61 -4.29
N ASP A 152 2.05 -22.58 -4.19
CA ASP A 152 2.73 -22.33 -2.91
C ASP A 152 2.45 -20.91 -2.43
N PHE A 153 2.49 -20.72 -1.11
CA PHE A 153 2.35 -19.38 -0.55
C PHE A 153 3.56 -18.50 -0.88
N VAL A 154 3.28 -17.32 -1.43
CA VAL A 154 4.28 -16.27 -1.66
C VAL A 154 4.05 -15.12 -0.69
N SER A 155 5.07 -14.76 0.09
CA SER A 155 5.04 -13.58 0.95
C SER A 155 5.21 -12.29 0.15
N LYS A 156 4.42 -11.27 0.49
CA LYS A 156 4.38 -9.96 -0.16
C LYS A 156 4.35 -8.85 0.90
N ASP A 157 5.09 -7.79 0.63
CA ASP A 157 4.94 -6.51 1.32
C ASP A 157 3.84 -5.70 0.60
N PRO A 158 3.01 -4.91 1.32
CA PRO A 158 2.18 -3.91 0.67
C PRO A 158 3.06 -2.98 -0.18
N GLN A 159 2.73 -2.80 -1.45
CA GLN A 159 3.54 -2.00 -2.39
C GLN A 159 3.60 -0.52 -1.98
N VAL A 160 2.51 -0.01 -1.42
CA VAL A 160 2.40 1.37 -0.94
C VAL A 160 1.94 1.36 0.51
N ILE A 161 2.62 2.10 1.39
CA ILE A 161 2.22 2.25 2.79
C ILE A 161 2.15 3.74 3.11
N ASP A 162 0.95 4.23 3.40
CA ASP A 162 0.71 5.58 3.87
C ASP A 162 1.08 5.70 5.36
N LEU A 163 2.19 6.39 5.62
CA LEU A 163 2.77 6.64 6.93
C LEU A 163 2.48 8.06 7.42
N THR A 164 1.49 8.73 6.84
CA THR A 164 1.14 10.12 7.20
C THR A 164 0.80 10.29 8.68
N TYR A 165 0.36 9.22 9.36
CA TYR A 165 0.13 9.21 10.81
C TYR A 165 1.40 9.47 11.65
N LEU A 166 2.60 9.26 11.10
CA LEU A 166 3.87 9.59 11.78
C LEU A 166 4.12 11.09 11.87
N ILE A 167 3.49 11.87 10.99
CA ILE A 167 3.54 13.33 11.02
C ILE A 167 2.38 13.80 11.89
N LYS A 168 2.68 14.41 13.05
CA LYS A 168 1.66 15.01 13.89
C LYS A 168 1.16 16.32 13.29
N ASN A 169 -0.06 16.72 13.62
CA ASN A 169 -0.63 18.00 13.19
C ASN A 169 -0.35 18.25 11.69
N ASN A 170 -0.70 17.26 10.85
CA ASN A 170 -0.22 17.13 9.47
C ASN A 170 -1.16 17.71 8.42
N LYS A 171 -2.30 18.26 8.81
CA LYS A 171 -3.27 18.83 7.89
C LYS A 171 -4.03 19.98 8.55
N ARG A 172 -4.43 20.93 7.72
CA ARG A 172 -5.34 22.02 8.09
C ARG A 172 -6.67 21.46 8.64
N PRO A 173 -7.25 22.03 9.71
CA PRO A 173 -6.70 23.12 10.53
C PRO A 173 -5.53 22.63 11.38
N PHE A 174 -4.40 23.30 11.26
CA PHE A 174 -3.23 23.06 12.10
C PHE A 174 -3.49 23.62 13.49
N LEU A 175 -3.13 22.86 14.52
CA LEU A 175 -3.15 23.29 15.91
C LEU A 175 -1.96 24.20 16.24
N THR A 176 -2.15 25.06 17.24
CA THR A 176 -1.15 26.01 17.74
C THR A 176 -0.73 25.65 19.16
N SER A 177 0.56 25.82 19.48
CA SER A 177 1.09 25.70 20.85
C SER A 177 1.00 27.00 21.63
N SER A 178 0.95 28.14 20.94
CA SER A 178 0.85 29.48 21.52
C SER A 178 0.46 30.50 20.46
N THR A 179 -0.33 31.51 20.80
CA THR A 179 -0.72 32.60 19.89
C THR A 179 -0.52 33.96 20.54
N ASP A 180 -0.48 35.00 19.72
CA ASP A 180 -0.55 36.41 20.13
C ASP A 180 -1.97 36.86 20.50
N GLY A 181 -2.96 35.95 20.49
CA GLY A 181 -4.38 36.26 20.63
C GLY A 181 -5.04 36.84 19.36
N GLY A 182 -4.27 37.01 18.28
CA GLY A 182 -4.69 37.50 16.98
C GLY A 182 -4.32 36.52 15.87
N ARG A 183 -3.64 37.02 14.83
CA ARG A 183 -3.32 36.25 13.62
C ARG A 183 -2.16 35.28 13.83
N TRP A 184 -1.18 35.62 14.68
CA TRP A 184 0.10 34.91 14.68
C TRP A 184 0.20 33.88 15.79
N GLY A 185 0.74 32.71 15.44
CA GLY A 185 0.97 31.64 16.41
C GLY A 185 2.18 30.80 16.07
N THR A 186 2.54 29.91 16.99
CA THR A 186 3.53 28.86 16.79
C THR A 186 2.81 27.53 16.65
N LEU A 187 3.16 26.71 15.65
CA LEU A 187 2.54 25.39 15.46
C LEU A 187 2.70 24.50 16.71
N ALA A 188 1.67 23.72 17.01
CA ALA A 188 1.80 22.59 17.93
C ALA A 188 2.49 21.41 17.22
N ASP A 189 3.24 20.60 17.97
CA ASP A 189 3.99 19.41 17.51
C ASP A 189 5.12 19.63 16.50
N TRP A 190 5.18 20.79 15.85
CA TRP A 190 6.25 21.18 14.94
C TRP A 190 7.28 22.04 15.65
N THR A 191 8.56 21.84 15.31
CA THR A 191 9.61 22.78 15.72
C THR A 191 9.59 23.97 14.77
N THR A 192 9.16 25.13 15.27
CA THR A 192 9.36 26.43 14.62
C THR A 192 10.55 27.14 15.25
N ASN A 193 11.61 27.37 14.49
CA ASN A 193 12.80 28.05 15.01
C ASN A 193 12.58 29.57 15.17
N ALA A 194 13.53 30.25 15.82
CA ALA A 194 13.44 31.68 16.11
C ALA A 194 13.31 32.55 14.84
N ALA A 195 13.96 32.18 13.74
CA ALA A 195 13.88 32.93 12.48
C ALA A 195 12.48 32.91 11.86
N CYS A 196 11.73 31.80 11.99
CA CYS A 196 10.33 31.74 11.58
C CYS A 196 9.37 32.44 12.55
N LYS A 197 9.83 32.91 13.72
CA LYS A 197 9.03 33.61 14.74
C LYS A 197 9.18 35.13 14.62
N ASN A 198 9.09 35.64 13.40
CA ASN A 198 9.37 37.04 13.06
C ASN A 198 8.21 38.00 13.37
N HIS A 199 7.03 37.52 13.79
CA HIS A 199 5.89 38.37 14.17
C HIS A 199 5.78 38.46 15.69
N GLY A 200 6.63 39.28 16.30
CA GLY A 200 6.59 39.51 17.76
C GLY A 200 6.88 38.27 18.61
N GLY A 201 7.70 37.34 18.11
CA GLY A 201 7.98 36.06 18.76
C GLY A 201 7.06 34.91 18.34
N TYR A 202 6.13 35.15 17.41
CA TYR A 202 5.24 34.14 16.82
C TYR A 202 5.48 34.01 15.31
N GLY A 203 5.04 32.89 14.73
CA GLY A 203 5.10 32.64 13.30
C GLY A 203 5.10 31.15 12.95
N GLY A 204 4.87 30.86 11.67
CA GLY A 204 4.66 29.50 11.18
C GLY A 204 3.22 28.99 11.30
N TRP A 205 2.34 29.65 12.07
CA TRP A 205 0.90 29.42 12.09
C TRP A 205 0.14 30.73 11.87
N ASP A 206 -0.92 30.67 11.07
CA ASP A 206 -1.78 31.79 10.71
C ASP A 206 -3.24 31.52 11.13
N GLY A 207 -3.78 32.40 11.96
CA GLY A 207 -5.15 32.42 12.47
C GLY A 207 -6.19 32.96 11.49
N GLY A 208 -5.79 33.31 10.27
CA GLY A 208 -6.64 33.72 9.17
C GLY A 208 -6.73 35.24 9.03
N CYS A 209 -6.46 35.73 7.81
CA CYS A 209 -6.78 37.07 7.35
C CYS A 209 -6.75 37.08 5.81
N CYS A 210 -7.22 38.15 5.16
CA CYS A 210 -7.02 38.38 3.72
C CYS A 210 -7.35 37.16 2.84
N ASP A 211 -8.53 36.56 3.06
CA ASP A 211 -9.04 35.35 2.40
C ASP A 211 -8.24 34.05 2.65
N ASN A 212 -7.16 34.09 3.44
CA ASN A 212 -6.49 32.89 3.94
C ASN A 212 -7.32 32.25 5.05
N PRO A 213 -7.72 30.97 4.91
CA PRO A 213 -8.55 30.34 5.92
C PRO A 213 -7.70 30.01 7.17
N PRO A 214 -8.28 30.09 8.39
CA PRO A 214 -7.54 29.99 9.65
C PRO A 214 -6.89 28.62 9.86
N GLY A 215 -5.86 28.55 10.70
CA GLY A 215 -5.19 27.31 11.02
C GLY A 215 -4.35 26.78 9.86
N THR A 216 -3.69 27.68 9.13
CA THR A 216 -2.82 27.35 7.98
C THR A 216 -1.37 27.60 8.39
N ILE A 217 -0.42 26.84 7.83
CA ILE A 217 1.00 27.19 7.98
C ILE A 217 1.28 28.39 7.09
N ASN A 218 1.86 29.45 7.65
CA ASN A 218 2.29 30.61 6.89
C ASN A 218 3.73 30.99 7.22
N LEU A 219 4.53 31.14 6.16
CA LEU A 219 5.90 31.67 6.20
C LEU A 219 5.89 33.11 5.71
N GLU A 220 5.28 34.03 6.47
CA GLU A 220 5.18 35.43 6.07
C GLU A 220 6.37 36.26 6.56
N SER A 221 6.96 37.03 5.65
CA SER A 221 8.01 37.99 5.95
C SER A 221 7.82 39.31 5.22
N GLY A 222 8.15 40.41 5.89
CA GLY A 222 7.96 41.76 5.37
C GLY A 222 6.75 42.50 5.92
N TRP A 223 6.33 43.56 5.21
CA TRP A 223 5.24 44.45 5.63
C TRP A 223 5.40 44.99 7.06
N GLY A 224 6.64 45.31 7.44
CA GLY A 224 7.00 45.77 8.78
C GLY A 224 7.53 44.66 9.70
N ALA A 225 7.32 43.38 9.37
CA ALA A 225 7.98 42.27 10.04
C ALA A 225 9.39 42.00 9.44
N PRO A 226 10.35 41.49 10.23
CA PRO A 226 11.66 41.07 9.74
C PRO A 226 11.57 40.05 8.60
N VAL A 227 12.56 40.10 7.70
CA VAL A 227 12.81 39.03 6.72
C VAL A 227 13.20 37.73 7.41
N ILE A 228 12.95 36.59 6.79
CA ILE A 228 13.31 35.28 7.36
C ILE A 228 14.63 34.83 6.74
N THR A 229 15.65 34.62 7.57
CA THR A 229 16.92 33.99 7.17
C THR A 229 17.08 32.69 7.94
N ASN A 230 17.26 31.58 7.23
CA ASN A 230 17.38 30.24 7.79
C ASN A 230 16.22 29.84 8.74
N GLY A 231 14.99 30.19 8.35
CA GLY A 231 13.76 29.78 9.00
C GLY A 231 13.50 28.29 8.81
N LYS A 232 13.04 27.61 9.88
CA LYS A 232 12.78 26.16 9.85
C LYS A 232 11.48 25.84 10.58
N ILE A 233 10.64 25.05 9.91
CA ILE A 233 9.46 24.40 10.47
C ILE A 233 9.56 22.91 10.16
N TYR A 234 9.77 22.06 11.16
CA TYR A 234 10.04 20.64 10.92
C TYR A 234 9.57 19.71 12.04
N GLN A 235 9.46 18.44 11.69
CA GLN A 235 9.35 17.32 12.62
C GLN A 235 10.47 16.32 12.36
N THR A 236 10.90 15.65 13.42
CA THR A 236 11.87 14.55 13.36
C THR A 236 11.15 13.26 13.69
N ILE A 237 11.28 12.28 12.81
CA ILE A 237 10.69 10.95 12.94
C ILE A 237 11.75 9.89 12.70
N THR A 238 11.51 8.66 13.16
CA THR A 238 12.36 7.51 12.83
C THR A 238 11.70 6.73 11.70
N LEU A 239 12.46 6.46 10.65
CA LEU A 239 12.03 5.64 9.52
C LEU A 239 13.01 4.49 9.32
N ASP A 240 12.48 3.32 8.95
CA ASP A 240 13.28 2.16 8.55
C ASP A 240 13.87 2.31 7.14
N ALA A 241 14.73 1.38 6.73
CA ALA A 241 15.21 1.34 5.36
C ALA A 241 14.04 1.30 4.36
N GLY A 242 14.13 2.09 3.29
CA GLY A 242 13.11 2.16 2.27
C GLY A 242 13.19 3.41 1.40
N THR A 243 12.33 3.43 0.39
CA THR A 243 12.09 4.59 -0.47
C THR A 243 10.77 5.23 -0.07
N TYR A 244 10.80 6.55 0.08
CA TYR A 244 9.71 7.32 0.64
C TYR A 244 9.36 8.49 -0.29
N ILE A 245 8.10 8.89 -0.24
CA ILE A 245 7.58 10.10 -0.85
C ILE A 245 7.06 11.00 0.27
N PHE A 246 7.60 12.21 0.36
CA PHE A 246 7.14 13.26 1.24
C PHE A 246 6.52 14.38 0.40
N ASN A 247 5.29 14.77 0.70
CA ASN A 247 4.60 15.81 -0.06
C ASN A 247 3.96 16.85 0.86
N ALA A 248 3.84 18.09 0.38
CA ALA A 248 3.21 19.17 1.11
C ALA A 248 2.34 20.03 0.19
N PRO A 249 1.05 19.65 -0.01
CA PRO A 249 0.15 20.40 -0.85
C PRO A 249 0.05 21.87 -0.44
N LEU A 250 0.17 22.75 -1.44
CA LEU A 250 0.08 24.20 -1.29
C LEU A 250 -1.33 24.68 -1.63
N LEU A 251 -1.69 25.87 -1.13
CA LEU A 251 -2.94 26.51 -1.55
C LEU A 251 -2.87 26.90 -3.04
N ALA A 252 -3.79 26.38 -3.87
CA ALA A 252 -3.73 26.53 -5.33
C ALA A 252 -3.77 28.00 -5.80
N SER A 253 -4.56 28.84 -5.12
CA SER A 253 -4.64 30.29 -5.36
C SER A 253 -4.36 31.03 -4.05
N GLY A 254 -3.46 32.02 -4.06
CA GLY A 254 -3.12 32.76 -2.85
C GLY A 254 -2.20 32.02 -1.89
N SER A 255 -1.39 31.05 -2.37
CA SER A 255 -0.28 30.51 -1.58
C SER A 255 0.79 31.55 -1.25
N GLY A 256 0.86 32.64 -2.01
CA GLY A 256 1.96 33.62 -2.01
C GLY A 256 3.21 33.15 -2.74
N LEU A 257 3.27 31.86 -3.05
CA LEU A 257 4.42 31.19 -3.65
C LEU A 257 4.52 31.43 -5.18
N ASN A 258 3.41 31.83 -5.81
CA ASN A 258 3.24 31.97 -7.27
C ASN A 258 3.23 33.42 -7.78
N SER A 259 3.67 34.40 -6.98
CA SER A 259 3.69 35.79 -7.46
C SER A 259 4.83 36.64 -6.88
N GLY A 260 5.37 36.31 -5.70
CA GLY A 260 6.42 37.09 -5.05
C GLY A 260 7.84 36.54 -5.18
N TYR A 261 8.01 35.21 -5.24
CA TYR A 261 9.33 34.60 -5.06
C TYR A 261 10.24 34.77 -6.27
N THR A 262 11.51 35.05 -5.97
CA THR A 262 12.60 35.25 -6.92
C THR A 262 13.63 34.12 -6.80
N LEU A 263 14.59 34.08 -7.73
CA LEU A 263 15.73 33.15 -7.65
C LEU A 263 16.69 33.45 -6.48
N SER A 264 16.52 34.58 -5.79
CA SER A 264 17.27 34.90 -4.57
C SER A 264 16.59 34.40 -3.30
N ASP A 265 15.34 33.94 -3.41
CA ASP A 265 14.62 33.29 -2.31
C ASP A 265 14.88 31.78 -2.33
N TYR A 266 15.25 31.24 -1.18
CA TYR A 266 15.64 29.85 -0.98
C TYR A 266 14.64 29.17 -0.04
N VAL A 267 13.48 28.82 -0.60
CA VAL A 267 12.40 28.13 0.12
C VAL A 267 12.36 26.69 -0.33
N TYR A 268 12.38 25.76 0.62
CA TYR A 268 12.45 24.34 0.35
C TYR A 268 11.41 23.57 1.15
N LEU A 269 10.69 22.68 0.49
CA LEU A 269 10.33 21.43 1.14
C LEU A 269 11.61 20.59 1.21
N ALA A 270 11.94 20.00 2.36
CA ALA A 270 13.18 19.26 2.52
C ALA A 270 13.05 18.05 3.44
N VAL A 271 13.91 17.08 3.21
CA VAL A 271 14.15 15.91 4.05
C VAL A 271 15.65 15.77 4.25
N ALA A 272 16.08 15.60 5.50
CA ALA A 272 17.49 15.44 5.86
C ALA A 272 17.69 14.38 6.95
N LYS A 273 18.92 13.87 7.07
CA LYS A 273 19.36 12.98 8.15
C LYS A 273 19.47 13.75 9.46
N GLY A 274 19.23 13.06 10.58
CA GLY A 274 19.43 13.62 11.92
C GLY A 274 18.18 14.33 12.45
N THR A 275 18.39 15.38 13.24
CA THR A 275 17.34 16.01 14.06
C THR A 275 16.99 17.43 13.66
N THR A 276 17.61 17.98 12.61
CA THR A 276 17.39 19.35 12.14
C THR A 276 17.49 19.43 10.62
N LEU A 277 16.77 20.35 9.99
CA LEU A 277 16.99 20.68 8.58
C LEU A 277 18.28 21.51 8.38
N PRO A 278 18.98 21.37 7.24
CA PRO A 278 20.11 22.22 6.86
C PRO A 278 19.76 23.69 6.65
N ASP A 279 20.80 24.53 6.56
CA ASP A 279 20.65 25.96 6.28
C ASP A 279 20.17 26.23 4.85
N SER A 280 19.08 26.98 4.70
CA SER A 280 18.57 27.37 3.37
C SER A 280 19.31 28.55 2.74
N SER A 281 20.04 29.33 3.51
CA SER A 281 20.67 30.57 3.07
C SER A 281 21.66 30.32 1.94
N GLY A 282 21.55 31.07 0.85
CA GLY A 282 22.46 30.95 -0.29
C GLY A 282 22.43 29.58 -0.98
N GLY A 283 21.40 28.76 -0.76
CA GLY A 283 21.28 27.43 -1.37
C GLY A 283 22.10 26.33 -0.70
N VAL A 284 22.67 26.56 0.49
CA VAL A 284 23.51 25.58 1.21
C VAL A 284 22.82 24.22 1.35
N LEU A 285 21.52 24.20 1.67
CA LEU A 285 20.70 23.00 1.81
C LEU A 285 20.80 22.05 0.60
N GLU A 286 20.96 22.58 -0.60
CA GLU A 286 20.99 21.78 -1.84
C GLU A 286 22.23 20.89 -1.93
N THR A 287 23.30 21.25 -1.22
CA THR A 287 24.61 20.58 -1.25
C THR A 287 25.03 19.96 0.09
N ASP A 288 24.23 20.15 1.13
CA ASP A 288 24.51 19.60 2.46
C ASP A 288 24.46 18.06 2.44
N SER A 289 25.49 17.42 2.97
CA SER A 289 25.62 15.95 3.00
C SER A 289 24.53 15.22 3.78
N SER A 290 23.81 15.93 4.66
CA SER A 290 22.67 15.41 5.39
C SER A 290 21.37 15.47 4.59
N THR A 291 21.28 16.32 3.56
CA THR A 291 20.08 16.45 2.72
C THR A 291 19.84 15.16 1.95
N LEU A 292 18.68 14.54 2.17
CA LEU A 292 18.24 13.32 1.49
C LEU A 292 17.41 13.64 0.24
N GLY A 293 16.73 14.78 0.25
CA GLY A 293 15.96 15.26 -0.89
C GLY A 293 15.32 16.61 -0.57
N PHE A 294 15.12 17.41 -1.60
CA PHE A 294 14.48 18.71 -1.47
C PHE A 294 13.68 19.03 -2.73
N LYS A 295 12.72 19.94 -2.55
CA LYS A 295 12.03 20.60 -3.65
C LYS A 295 12.07 22.10 -3.38
N ARG A 296 12.75 22.84 -4.25
CA ARG A 296 12.75 24.30 -4.19
C ARG A 296 11.39 24.83 -4.61
N ILE A 297 10.84 25.71 -3.78
CA ILE A 297 9.57 26.38 -4.00
C ILE A 297 9.86 27.71 -4.69
N VAL A 298 9.37 27.82 -5.92
CA VAL A 298 9.60 28.96 -6.83
C VAL A 298 8.31 29.29 -7.58
N ASN A 299 8.29 30.46 -8.20
CA ASN A 299 7.15 31.07 -8.87
C ASN A 299 6.48 30.20 -9.97
N THR A 300 7.18 29.20 -10.49
CA THR A 300 6.69 28.29 -11.54
C THR A 300 6.06 27.00 -10.99
N MET A 301 5.96 26.83 -9.68
CA MET A 301 5.38 25.63 -9.08
C MET A 301 3.86 25.68 -9.07
N ASN A 302 3.22 24.54 -9.33
CA ASN A 302 1.79 24.36 -9.04
C ASN A 302 1.61 23.64 -7.68
N SER A 303 0.38 23.59 -7.18
CA SER A 303 0.05 23.00 -5.88
C SER A 303 0.41 21.51 -5.73
N GLU A 304 0.59 20.80 -6.85
CA GLU A 304 0.95 19.38 -6.90
C GLU A 304 2.48 19.15 -6.97
N SER A 305 3.27 20.22 -7.12
CA SER A 305 4.71 20.12 -7.39
C SER A 305 5.59 19.95 -6.14
N ALA A 306 5.03 20.13 -4.94
CA ALA A 306 5.75 20.03 -3.67
C ALA A 306 5.84 18.57 -3.19
N VAL A 307 6.60 17.76 -3.92
CA VAL A 307 6.80 16.33 -3.67
C VAL A 307 8.30 16.00 -3.74
N ILE A 308 8.78 15.19 -2.79
CA ILE A 308 10.15 14.71 -2.68
C ILE A 308 10.14 13.20 -2.61
N THR A 309 10.94 12.55 -3.45
CA THR A 309 11.27 11.13 -3.29
C THR A 309 12.66 11.01 -2.68
N PHE A 310 12.81 10.21 -1.63
CA PHE A 310 14.11 9.98 -0.99
C PHE A 310 14.24 8.52 -0.55
N THR A 311 15.47 8.05 -0.39
CA THR A 311 15.78 6.68 0.05
C THR A 311 16.72 6.72 1.25
N ILE A 312 16.44 5.86 2.23
CA ILE A 312 17.35 5.58 3.35
C ILE A 312 17.64 4.09 3.41
N THR A 313 18.87 3.74 3.78
CA THR A 313 19.38 2.35 3.69
C THR A 313 19.36 1.60 5.01
N GLN A 314 19.08 2.29 6.11
CA GLN A 314 18.97 1.73 7.45
C GLN A 314 17.98 2.55 8.28
N SER A 315 17.51 1.97 9.38
CA SER A 315 16.66 2.68 10.33
C SER A 315 17.42 3.85 10.95
N GLN A 316 16.88 5.06 10.85
CA GLN A 316 17.52 6.27 11.37
C GLN A 316 16.50 7.39 11.59
N GLN A 317 16.91 8.39 12.38
CA GLN A 317 16.18 9.64 12.48
C GLN A 317 16.33 10.46 11.20
N ILE A 318 15.20 10.96 10.72
CA ILE A 318 15.11 11.89 9.63
C ILE A 318 14.29 13.09 10.07
N THR A 319 14.64 14.25 9.55
CA THR A 319 13.90 15.48 9.73
C THR A 319 13.25 15.87 8.41
N LEU A 320 11.95 16.15 8.45
CA LEU A 320 11.15 16.57 7.31
C LEU A 320 10.43 17.89 7.62
N GLY A 321 10.24 18.72 6.61
CA GLY A 321 9.52 19.98 6.77
C GLY A 321 9.97 21.04 5.78
N ILE A 322 9.92 22.29 6.23
CA ILE A 322 10.21 23.47 5.42
C ILE A 322 11.44 24.19 5.96
N SER A 323 12.35 24.56 5.06
CA SER A 323 13.48 25.46 5.34
C SER A 323 13.39 26.65 4.40
N THR A 324 13.47 27.88 4.92
CA THR A 324 13.27 29.10 4.14
C THR A 324 14.26 30.19 4.46
N THR A 325 14.81 30.80 3.42
CA THR A 325 15.46 32.11 3.46
C THR A 325 14.80 32.97 2.38
N GLN A 326 14.10 34.01 2.78
CA GLN A 326 13.20 34.76 1.90
C GLN A 326 13.19 36.25 2.24
N GLY A 327 13.01 37.06 1.20
CA GLY A 327 13.05 38.51 1.27
C GLY A 327 11.80 39.16 1.86
N ASN A 328 11.70 40.48 1.65
CA ASN A 328 10.53 41.27 2.00
C ASN A 328 9.33 40.88 1.12
N GLU A 329 8.13 40.97 1.68
CA GLU A 329 6.87 40.73 0.98
C GLU A 329 6.75 39.31 0.42
N ARG A 330 6.97 38.32 1.28
CA ARG A 330 6.88 36.89 0.95
C ARG A 330 5.95 36.21 1.93
N TYR A 331 5.16 35.26 1.45
CA TYR A 331 4.28 34.42 2.28
C TYR A 331 4.14 33.04 1.63
N GLY A 332 3.75 32.04 2.41
CA GLY A 332 3.77 30.65 1.94
C GLY A 332 2.78 29.78 2.69
N HIS A 333 1.64 29.49 2.05
CA HIS A 333 0.56 28.72 2.67
C HIS A 333 0.63 27.22 2.33
N PHE A 334 0.84 26.40 3.37
CA PHE A 334 0.85 24.93 3.27
C PHE A 334 -0.38 24.35 3.95
N LEU A 335 -1.00 23.36 3.29
CA LEU A 335 -2.31 22.81 3.71
C LEU A 335 -2.20 21.48 4.42
N SER A 336 -1.20 20.68 4.08
CA SER A 336 -0.97 19.37 4.70
C SER A 336 0.43 18.86 4.41
N PHE A 337 0.80 17.76 5.06
CA PHE A 337 1.98 16.96 4.80
C PHE A 337 1.57 15.50 4.72
N GLY A 338 2.08 14.80 3.71
CA GLY A 338 1.90 13.36 3.53
C GLY A 338 3.23 12.65 3.49
N LEU A 339 3.27 11.42 3.99
CA LEU A 339 4.43 10.55 3.92
C LEU A 339 4.02 9.16 3.50
N VAL A 340 4.60 8.65 2.43
CA VAL A 340 4.29 7.33 1.87
C VAL A 340 5.58 6.54 1.69
N LYS A 341 5.62 5.29 2.12
CA LYS A 341 6.67 4.32 1.77
C LYS A 341 6.27 3.57 0.50
N LYS A 342 7.20 3.41 -0.43
CA LYS A 342 7.05 2.57 -1.62
C LYS A 342 7.98 1.35 -1.50
N ASN A 343 7.38 0.17 -1.53
CA ASN A 343 8.09 -1.09 -1.66
C ASN A 343 8.10 -1.47 -3.15
N ASN A 344 9.28 -1.83 -3.65
CA ASN A 344 9.48 -2.22 -5.05
C ASN A 344 8.93 -3.61 -5.35
#